data_AF-A0A0A8WG63-F1
#
_entry.id   AF-A0A0A8WG63-F1
#
_cell.length_a   1.000
_cell.length_b   1.000
_cell.length_c   1.000
_cell.angle_alpha   90.00
_cell.angle_beta   90.00
_cell.angle_gamma   90.00
#
_symmetry.space_group_name_H-M   'P 1'
#
loop_
_entity.id
_entity.type
_entity.pdbx_description
1 polymer ?
#
loop_
_entity_poly.entity_id
_entity_poly.type
_entity_poly.pdbx_seq_one_letter_code
_entity_poly.pdbx_strand_id
1 'polypeptide(L)'
;VHFSDPYRYKTRKELFLAAEGMYTGQFIYCGKKANLDVGNVMPIGTLPEGTVICNLEEKTGDRGRIARGSGNYAQVIAHNPETKKTRVKLPSGAKKVLPSANRAMIGIVAGGGRIDKPILKAGRAYHKYRVKRNSWPKVRGVAMNPVEHP
;
A
#
# COMPACT_ATOMS: atom_id res chain seq x y z
N VAL A 1 3.91 -10.96 10.41
CA VAL A 1 5.38 -11.13 10.45
C VAL A 1 5.82 -11.15 11.91
N HIS A 2 6.68 -12.09 12.29
CA HIS A 2 7.19 -12.20 13.65
C HIS A 2 8.61 -11.66 13.70
N PHE A 3 8.88 -10.69 14.57
CA PHE A 3 10.19 -10.11 14.80
C PHE A 3 10.63 -10.37 16.25
N SER A 4 11.92 -10.61 16.45
CA SER A 4 12.51 -10.59 17.79
C SER A 4 12.61 -9.15 18.29
N ASP A 5 12.23 -8.90 19.54
CA ASP A 5 12.38 -7.58 20.14
C ASP A 5 13.87 -7.26 20.37
N PRO A 6 14.35 -6.07 19.99
CA PRO A 6 15.76 -5.73 20.09
C PRO A 6 16.25 -5.47 21.53
N TYR A 7 15.35 -5.19 22.48
CA TYR A 7 15.70 -4.79 23.84
C TYR A 7 15.25 -5.79 24.92
N ARG A 8 14.28 -6.65 24.59
CA ARG A 8 13.71 -7.63 25.54
C ARG A 8 13.64 -9.00 24.91
N TYR A 9 13.71 -10.05 25.71
CA TYR A 9 13.44 -11.41 25.26
C TYR A 9 11.93 -11.62 25.05
N LYS A 10 11.39 -11.09 23.94
CA LYS A 10 10.00 -11.30 23.51
C LYS A 10 9.87 -11.28 22.00
N THR A 11 8.85 -11.96 21.48
CA THR A 11 8.49 -11.91 20.06
C THR A 11 7.44 -10.83 19.81
N ARG A 12 7.71 -9.89 18.91
CA ARG A 12 6.73 -8.92 18.42
C ARG A 12 6.05 -9.45 17.17
N LYS A 13 4.72 -9.55 17.23
CA LYS A 13 3.88 -9.91 16.08
C LYS A 13 3.37 -8.64 15.43
N GLU A 14 3.72 -8.42 14.18
CA GLU A 14 3.31 -7.25 13.41
C GLU A 14 2.50 -7.68 12.18
N LEU A 15 1.43 -6.94 11.89
CA LEU A 15 0.58 -7.16 10.73
C LEU A 15 1.05 -6.28 9.58
N PHE A 16 1.41 -6.92 8.47
CA PHE A 16 1.91 -6.26 7.27
C PHE A 16 0.88 -6.41 6.15
N LEU A 17 0.95 -5.47 5.19
CA LEU A 17 0.39 -5.72 3.87
C LEU A 17 1.21 -6.83 3.20
N ALA A 18 0.54 -7.73 2.48
CA ALA A 18 1.23 -8.76 1.72
C ALA A 18 1.60 -8.22 0.34
N ALA A 19 2.86 -8.40 -0.05
CA ALA A 19 3.29 -8.28 -1.44
C ALA A 19 2.93 -9.57 -2.19
N GLU A 20 2.64 -9.44 -3.47
CA GLU A 20 2.42 -10.58 -4.36
C GLU A 20 3.66 -11.47 -4.42
N GLY A 21 3.49 -12.79 -4.31
CA GLY A 21 4.59 -13.76 -4.25
C GLY A 21 5.13 -14.05 -2.84
N MET A 22 4.66 -13.34 -1.80
CA MET A 22 5.02 -13.70 -0.42
C MET A 22 4.40 -15.03 0.02
N TYR A 23 5.15 -15.82 0.80
CA TYR A 23 4.70 -17.13 1.28
C TYR A 23 4.89 -17.31 2.79
N THR A 24 4.20 -18.29 3.37
CA THR A 24 4.29 -18.58 4.81
C THR A 24 5.65 -19.16 5.17
N GLY A 25 6.31 -18.61 6.19
CA GLY A 25 7.66 -19.00 6.58
C GLY A 25 8.77 -18.24 5.85
N GLN A 26 8.43 -17.35 4.90
CA GLN A 26 9.41 -16.48 4.27
C GLN A 26 10.09 -15.56 5.30
N PHE A 27 11.41 -15.45 5.21
CA PHE A 27 12.18 -14.46 5.95
C PHE A 27 12.01 -13.07 5.32
N ILE A 28 11.59 -12.10 6.14
CA ILE A 28 11.41 -10.71 5.71
C ILE A 28 12.43 -9.84 6.41
N TYR A 29 13.20 -9.11 5.61
CA TYR A 29 14.24 -8.22 6.10
C TYR A 29 13.78 -6.77 6.00
N CYS A 30 13.87 -6.06 7.13
CA CYS A 30 13.46 -4.67 7.26
C CYS A 30 14.65 -3.82 7.69
N GLY A 31 15.13 -2.91 6.84
CA GLY A 31 16.21 -2.01 7.20
C GLY A 31 16.99 -1.45 6.01
N LYS A 32 17.99 -0.63 6.30
CA LYS A 32 18.85 0.02 5.29
C LYS A 32 19.74 -0.97 4.54
N LYS A 33 20.15 -2.07 5.19
CA LYS A 33 21.02 -3.11 4.64
C LYS A 33 20.25 -4.37 4.19
N ALA A 34 18.92 -4.31 4.12
CA ALA A 34 18.16 -5.44 3.61
C ALA A 34 18.47 -5.65 2.12
N ASN A 35 18.27 -6.88 1.63
CA ASN A 35 18.46 -7.19 0.22
C ASN A 35 17.23 -6.77 -0.60
N LEU A 36 17.43 -6.52 -1.89
CA LEU A 36 16.38 -6.16 -2.84
C LEU A 36 15.55 -7.41 -3.23
N ASP A 37 14.72 -7.87 -2.31
CA ASP A 37 13.82 -9.02 -2.52
C ASP A 37 12.36 -8.64 -2.26
N VAL A 38 11.44 -9.35 -2.91
CA VAL A 38 9.99 -9.13 -2.77
C VAL A 38 9.54 -9.34 -1.32
N GLY A 39 8.82 -8.35 -0.77
CA GLY A 39 8.36 -8.34 0.61
C GLY A 39 9.32 -7.69 1.61
N ASN A 40 10.60 -7.50 1.26
CA ASN A 40 11.54 -6.76 2.11
C ASN A 40 11.18 -5.27 2.17
N VAL A 41 11.55 -4.62 3.28
CA VAL A 41 11.25 -3.21 3.53
C VAL A 41 12.53 -2.40 3.66
N MET A 42 12.68 -1.43 2.75
CA MET A 42 13.91 -0.64 2.61
C MET A 42 13.60 0.85 2.46
N PRO A 43 14.55 1.75 2.79
CA PRO A 43 14.44 3.16 2.43
C PRO A 43 14.41 3.33 0.91
N ILE A 44 13.52 4.19 0.40
CA ILE A 44 13.36 4.39 -1.05
C ILE A 44 14.63 4.90 -1.72
N GLY A 45 15.47 5.66 -1.03
CA GLY A 45 16.73 6.14 -1.58
C GLY A 45 17.80 5.07 -1.79
N THR A 46 17.59 3.85 -1.29
CA THR A 46 18.49 2.70 -1.52
C THR A 46 18.02 1.78 -2.63
N LEU A 47 16.78 1.96 -3.08
CA LEU A 47 16.21 1.16 -4.17
C LEU A 47 16.70 1.70 -5.51
N PRO A 48 16.93 0.85 -6.52
CA PRO A 48 17.24 1.33 -7.85
C PRO A 48 16.02 2.00 -8.50
N GLU A 49 16.29 2.88 -9.46
CA GLU A 49 15.25 3.52 -10.27
C GLU A 49 14.47 2.47 -11.06
N GLY A 50 13.18 2.70 -11.28
CA GLY A 50 12.28 1.74 -11.90
C GLY A 50 11.69 0.69 -10.96
N THR A 51 12.23 0.53 -9.73
CA THR A 51 11.74 -0.45 -8.76
C THR A 51 10.26 -0.25 -8.44
N VAL A 52 9.53 -1.37 -8.43
CA VAL A 52 8.12 -1.43 -8.05
C VAL A 52 8.01 -1.64 -6.55
N ILE A 53 7.26 -0.75 -5.89
CA ILE A 53 7.12 -0.71 -4.44
C ILE A 53 5.66 -0.58 -4.00
N CYS A 54 5.37 -1.04 -2.79
CA CYS A 54 4.08 -0.91 -2.14
C CYS A 54 4.23 -0.47 -0.67
N ASN A 55 3.11 -0.13 -0.04
CA ASN A 55 3.07 0.32 1.36
C ASN A 55 4.08 1.43 1.69
N LEU A 56 4.21 2.40 0.79
CA LEU A 56 5.17 3.50 0.85
C LEU A 56 4.79 4.51 1.95
N GLU A 57 5.78 4.95 2.72
CA GLU A 57 5.65 6.04 3.68
C GLU A 57 5.52 7.40 2.96
N GLU A 58 4.59 8.25 3.39
CA GLU A 58 4.49 9.64 2.93
C GLU A 58 5.44 10.55 3.74
N LYS A 59 5.50 10.34 5.05
CA LYS A 59 6.47 10.96 5.95
C LYS A 59 7.31 9.87 6.61
N THR A 60 8.57 10.15 6.87
CA THR A 60 9.48 9.20 7.52
C THR A 60 8.88 8.66 8.81
N GLY A 61 8.66 7.35 8.88
CA GLY A 61 8.13 6.69 10.08
C GLY A 61 6.61 6.65 10.22
N ASP A 62 5.84 7.08 9.21
CA ASP A 62 4.36 6.99 9.24
C ASP A 62 3.81 5.56 9.08
N ARG A 63 4.70 4.56 8.96
CA ARG A 63 4.41 3.11 8.85
C ARG A 63 3.60 2.71 7.61
N GLY A 64 3.57 3.55 6.58
CA GLY A 64 3.03 3.22 5.27
C GLY A 64 1.63 3.80 5.04
N ARG A 65 1.51 4.61 3.99
CA ARG A 65 0.29 5.36 3.67
C ARG A 65 -0.10 5.27 2.19
N ILE A 66 0.87 5.10 1.31
CA ILE A 66 0.71 5.13 -0.14
C ILE A 66 0.77 3.71 -0.72
N ALA A 67 0.03 3.46 -1.81
CA ALA A 67 0.01 2.18 -2.53
C ALA A 67 -0.32 0.98 -1.62
N ARG A 68 -1.48 1.05 -0.94
CA ARG A 68 -2.00 0.00 -0.04
C ARG A 68 -3.26 -0.72 -0.55
N GLY A 69 -3.80 -0.29 -1.69
CA GLY A 69 -4.94 -0.95 -2.32
C GLY A 69 -4.52 -2.27 -2.96
N SER A 70 -5.43 -3.25 -3.02
CA SER A 70 -5.20 -4.54 -3.68
C SER A 70 -4.76 -4.33 -5.15
N GLY A 71 -3.59 -4.84 -5.53
CA GLY A 71 -3.01 -4.66 -6.87
C GLY A 71 -2.34 -3.31 -7.12
N ASN A 72 -2.33 -2.39 -6.15
CA ASN A 72 -1.66 -1.11 -6.34
C ASN A 72 -0.15 -1.23 -6.15
N TYR A 73 0.57 -0.37 -6.85
CA TYR A 73 2.01 -0.17 -6.66
C TYR A 73 2.37 1.29 -6.95
N ALA A 74 3.51 1.71 -6.42
CA ALA A 74 4.20 2.92 -6.82
C ALA A 74 5.51 2.52 -7.50
N GLN A 75 6.05 3.43 -8.32
CA GLN A 75 7.30 3.20 -9.02
C GLN A 75 8.30 4.28 -8.64
N VAL A 76 9.53 3.87 -8.33
CA VAL A 76 10.64 4.78 -8.13
C VAL A 76 11.05 5.35 -9.49
N ILE A 77 11.03 6.68 -9.65
CA ILE A 77 11.39 7.33 -10.92
C ILE A 77 12.86 7.74 -10.89
N ALA A 78 13.22 8.57 -9.91
CA ALA A 78 14.54 9.16 -9.85
C ALA A 78 14.91 9.56 -8.42
N HIS A 79 16.20 9.52 -8.11
CA HIS A 79 16.74 10.01 -6.86
C HIS A 79 17.48 11.34 -7.06
N ASN A 80 17.31 12.25 -6.11
CA ASN A 80 18.15 13.44 -6.00
C ASN A 80 18.99 13.32 -4.70
N PRO A 81 20.28 12.95 -4.81
CA PRO A 81 21.15 12.76 -3.65
C PRO A 81 21.39 14.04 -2.85
N GLU A 82 21.51 15.19 -3.51
CA GLU A 82 21.79 16.49 -2.89
C GLU A 82 20.68 16.92 -1.94
N THR A 83 19.43 16.84 -2.42
CA THR A 83 18.24 17.23 -1.65
C THR A 83 17.70 16.10 -0.78
N LYS A 84 18.30 14.90 -0.85
CA LYS A 84 17.85 13.67 -0.15
C LYS A 84 16.37 13.37 -0.40
N LYS A 85 15.92 13.59 -1.65
CA LYS A 85 14.54 13.37 -2.06
C LYS A 85 14.48 12.37 -3.20
N THR A 86 13.40 11.59 -3.24
CA THR A 86 13.11 10.61 -4.28
C THR A 86 11.78 10.96 -4.92
N ARG A 87 11.75 10.92 -6.26
CA ARG A 87 10.54 11.11 -7.05
C ARG A 87 9.91 9.75 -7.31
N VAL A 88 8.63 9.62 -6.98
CA VAL A 88 7.86 8.38 -7.17
C VAL A 88 6.64 8.65 -8.03
N LYS A 89 6.25 7.66 -8.84
CA LYS A 89 4.96 7.60 -9.54
C LYS A 89 3.95 6.92 -8.64
N LEU A 90 2.85 7.60 -8.34
CA LEU A 90 1.75 7.06 -7.55
C LEU A 90 0.83 6.14 -8.41
N PRO A 91 0.01 5.28 -7.80
CA PRO A 91 -1.00 4.50 -8.53
C PRO A 91 -1.98 5.34 -9.35
N SER A 92 -2.21 6.60 -8.96
CA SER A 92 -3.03 7.55 -9.71
C SER A 92 -2.35 8.12 -10.96
N GLY A 93 -1.07 7.79 -11.19
CA GLY A 93 -0.23 8.38 -12.24
C GLY A 93 0.46 9.69 -11.84
N ALA A 94 0.04 10.33 -10.76
CA ALA A 94 0.66 11.56 -10.26
C ALA A 94 2.10 11.32 -9.80
N LYS A 95 2.99 12.28 -10.09
CA LYS A 95 4.37 12.26 -9.59
C LYS A 95 4.42 12.96 -8.24
N LYS A 96 5.06 12.35 -7.25
CA LYS A 96 5.24 12.92 -5.92
C LYS A 96 6.70 12.86 -5.51
N VAL A 97 7.18 13.91 -4.85
CA VAL A 97 8.53 13.96 -4.29
C VAL A 97 8.45 13.69 -2.79
N LEU A 98 9.21 12.72 -2.32
CA LEU A 98 9.22 12.25 -0.93
C LEU A 98 10.66 12.22 -0.38
N PRO A 99 10.86 12.30 0.94
CA PRO A 99 12.18 12.11 1.54
C PRO A 99 12.74 10.72 1.21
N SER A 100 14.01 10.64 0.82
CA SER A 100 14.67 9.38 0.47
C SER A 100 14.81 8.39 1.64
N ALA A 101 14.64 8.87 2.87
CA ALA A 101 14.63 8.07 4.09
C ALA A 101 13.31 7.31 4.33
N ASN A 102 12.24 7.69 3.63
CA ASN A 102 10.94 7.00 3.72
C ASN A 102 11.10 5.54 3.33
N ARG A 103 10.41 4.64 4.05
CA ARG A 103 10.45 3.22 3.75
C ARG A 103 9.36 2.81 2.77
N ALA A 104 9.64 1.77 2.01
CA ALA A 104 8.67 1.08 1.19
C ALA A 104 8.93 -0.42 1.19
N MET A 105 7.89 -1.21 0.95
CA MET A 105 8.00 -2.64 0.70
C MET A 105 8.23 -2.87 -0.79
N ILE A 106 9.10 -3.81 -1.15
CA ILE A 106 9.37 -4.15 -2.54
C ILE A 106 8.27 -5.07 -3.07
N GLY A 107 7.73 -4.75 -4.24
CA GLY A 107 6.69 -5.51 -4.93
C GLY A 107 5.34 -4.79 -5.04
N ILE A 108 4.34 -5.53 -5.50
CA ILE A 108 2.95 -5.09 -5.72
C ILE A 108 2.09 -5.59 -4.57
N VAL A 109 1.06 -4.84 -4.17
CA VAL A 109 0.11 -5.33 -3.15
C VAL A 109 -0.67 -6.54 -3.69
N ALA A 110 -0.67 -7.64 -2.93
CA ALA A 110 -1.37 -8.87 -3.29
C ALA A 110 -2.89 -8.68 -3.50
N GLY A 111 -3.50 -9.63 -4.20
CA GLY A 111 -4.95 -9.63 -4.47
C GLY A 111 -5.38 -8.67 -5.59
N GLY A 112 -4.47 -8.38 -6.53
CA GLY A 112 -4.78 -7.69 -7.79
C GLY A 112 -5.86 -8.39 -8.61
N GLY A 113 -6.42 -7.69 -9.60
CA GLY A 113 -7.44 -8.23 -10.51
C GLY A 113 -8.84 -8.43 -9.91
N ARG A 114 -9.03 -8.19 -8.60
CA ARG A 114 -10.34 -8.33 -7.92
C ARG A 114 -11.46 -7.49 -8.56
N ILE A 115 -11.13 -6.39 -9.23
CA ILE A 115 -12.12 -5.49 -9.84
C ILE A 115 -12.54 -5.89 -11.25
N ASP A 116 -11.80 -6.79 -11.91
CA ASP A 116 -12.05 -7.16 -13.30
C ASP A 116 -13.27 -8.07 -13.44
N LYS A 117 -13.60 -8.81 -12.37
CA LYS A 117 -14.80 -9.63 -12.30
C LYS A 117 -16.05 -8.78 -12.04
N PRO A 118 -17.08 -8.81 -12.92
CA PRO A 118 -18.32 -8.08 -12.68
C PRO A 118 -19.09 -8.66 -11.48
N ILE A 119 -19.73 -7.78 -10.71
CA ILE A 119 -20.45 -8.17 -9.49
C ILE A 119 -21.75 -8.93 -9.81
N LEU A 120 -22.45 -8.53 -10.89
CA LEU A 120 -23.70 -9.09 -11.43
C LEU A 120 -24.94 -8.99 -10.51
N LYS A 121 -24.82 -9.29 -9.21
CA LYS A 121 -25.95 -9.36 -8.27
C LYS A 121 -25.87 -8.27 -7.20
N ALA A 122 -27.00 -7.60 -6.93
CA ALA A 122 -27.12 -6.64 -5.83
C ALA A 122 -26.78 -7.25 -4.45
N GLY A 123 -27.16 -8.51 -4.19
CA GLY A 123 -26.80 -9.21 -2.96
C GLY A 123 -25.29 -9.37 -2.73
N ARG A 124 -24.49 -9.51 -3.81
CA ARG A 124 -23.02 -9.52 -3.71
C ARG A 124 -22.49 -8.13 -3.34
N ALA A 125 -23.10 -7.06 -3.85
CA ALA A 125 -22.77 -5.69 -3.44
C ALA A 125 -23.15 -5.45 -1.97
N TYR A 126 -24.32 -5.91 -1.52
CA TYR A 126 -24.74 -5.82 -0.12
C TYR A 126 -23.69 -6.41 0.83
N HIS A 127 -23.28 -7.66 0.64
CA HIS A 127 -22.25 -8.28 1.49
C HIS A 127 -20.89 -7.59 1.42
N LYS A 128 -20.52 -7.04 0.26
CA LYS A 128 -19.30 -6.23 0.08
C LYS A 128 -19.32 -4.94 0.91
N TYR A 129 -20.47 -4.27 1.02
CA TYR A 129 -20.60 -3.02 1.78
C TYR A 129 -20.93 -3.26 3.26
N ARG A 130 -21.50 -4.42 3.62
CA ARG A 130 -21.81 -4.82 5.01
C ARG A 130 -20.58 -4.84 5.92
N VAL A 131 -19.41 -5.22 5.41
CA VAL A 131 -18.14 -5.26 6.17
C VAL A 131 -17.35 -3.95 6.10
N LYS A 132 -17.95 -2.90 5.54
CA LYS A 132 -17.37 -1.56 5.40
C LYS A 132 -18.29 -0.57 6.10
N ARG A 133 -18.36 0.67 5.61
CA ARG A 133 -19.37 1.65 6.07
C ARG A 133 -20.67 1.53 5.30
N ASN A 134 -21.77 1.93 5.94
CA ASN A 134 -23.08 2.04 5.29
C ASN A 134 -23.02 3.10 4.17
N SER A 135 -23.00 2.63 2.92
CA SER A 135 -22.85 3.47 1.72
C SER A 135 -23.52 2.85 0.50
N TRP A 136 -24.34 1.83 0.72
CA TRP A 136 -25.09 1.10 -0.29
C TRP A 136 -26.38 0.54 0.34
N PRO A 137 -27.54 0.62 -0.34
CA PRO A 137 -27.76 1.18 -1.68
C PRO A 137 -27.65 2.70 -1.71
N LYS A 138 -27.53 3.29 -2.91
CA LYS A 138 -27.49 4.74 -3.11
C LYS A 138 -28.74 5.18 -3.88
N VAL A 139 -29.61 5.94 -3.25
CA VAL A 139 -30.74 6.61 -3.91
C VAL A 139 -30.19 7.80 -4.70
N ARG A 140 -30.68 7.99 -5.94
CA ARG A 140 -30.27 9.12 -6.78
C ARG A 140 -30.88 10.41 -6.22
N GLY A 141 -30.12 11.52 -6.21
CA GLY A 141 -30.61 12.81 -5.70
C GLY A 141 -31.89 13.30 -6.38
N VAL A 142 -32.01 13.10 -7.69
CA VAL A 142 -33.22 13.45 -8.47
C VAL A 142 -34.48 12.66 -8.07
N ALA A 143 -34.35 11.56 -7.34
CA ALA A 143 -35.49 10.80 -6.83
C ALA A 143 -35.95 11.25 -5.42
N MET A 144 -35.27 12.25 -4.85
CA MET A 144 -35.56 12.82 -3.53
C MET A 144 -36.36 14.13 -3.68
N ASN A 145 -36.97 14.58 -2.59
CA ASN A 145 -37.66 15.88 -2.59
C ASN A 145 -36.65 17.04 -2.63
N PRO A 146 -37.01 18.23 -3.16
CA PRO A 146 -36.11 19.40 -3.22
C PRO A 146 -35.55 19.87 -1.86
N VAL A 147 -36.17 19.46 -0.75
CA VAL A 147 -35.69 19.73 0.61
C VAL A 147 -34.54 18.81 1.04
N GLU A 148 -34.46 17.60 0.47
CA GLU A 148 -33.51 16.56 0.88
C GLU A 148 -32.24 16.56 0.02
N HIS A 149 -32.34 17.00 -1.23
CA HIS A 149 -31.22 17.05 -2.17
C HIS A 149 -31.34 18.27 -3.10
N PRO A 150 -30.25 19.04 -3.31
CA PRO A 150 -30.21 20.12 -4.29
C PRO A 150 -30.48 19.67 -5.73
#